data_AF-A0A6C0UKI0-F1
#
_entry.id   AF-A0A6C0UKI0-F1
#
_cell.length_a   1.000
_cell.length_b   1.000
_cell.length_c   1.000
_cell.angle_alpha   90.00
_cell.angle_beta   90.00
_cell.angle_gamma   90.00
#
_symmetry.space_group_name_H-M   'P 1'
#
loop_
_entity.id
_entity.type
_entity.pdbx_description
1 polymer ?
#
loop_
_entity_poly.entity_id
_entity_poly.type
_entity_poly.pdbx_seq_one_letter_code
_entity_poly.pdbx_strand_id
1 'polypeptide(L)'
;MHEILQKRVFNAPDVCLNCHRRIRVERDRPERQYSTDASTSESKWARNRKTTTVAYGPADAVSNAKGIWCDCGVEGSYVRIWDDEPLPEDENQTADVNAEQFRRLVQATIRILEDKGITLDRQAFASHALQARHDGDCVTESLSAGTSHAIVRVSEASRRRVTA
;
A
#
# COMPACT_ATOMS: atom_id res chain seq x y z
N MET A 1 -15.14 -3.27 0.19
CA MET A 1 -13.69 -3.32 -0.07
C MET A 1 -13.38 -4.25 -1.26
N HIS A 2 -12.60 -3.80 -2.24
CA HIS A 2 -12.32 -4.54 -3.48
C HIS A 2 -11.26 -5.64 -3.29
N GLU A 3 -11.53 -6.86 -3.76
CA GLU A 3 -10.70 -8.05 -3.52
C GLU A 3 -9.24 -7.89 -3.98
N ILE A 4 -9.03 -7.33 -5.19
CA ILE A 4 -7.66 -7.11 -5.73
C ILE A 4 -6.87 -6.17 -4.83
N LEU A 5 -7.46 -5.08 -4.37
CA LEU A 5 -6.78 -4.13 -3.49
C LEU A 5 -6.43 -4.81 -2.17
N GLN A 6 -7.40 -5.52 -1.58
CA GLN A 6 -7.20 -6.24 -0.33
C GLN A 6 -6.07 -7.26 -0.43
N LYS A 7 -6.06 -8.08 -1.47
CA LYS A 7 -5.06 -9.14 -1.67
C LYS A 7 -3.68 -8.62 -2.07
N ARG A 8 -3.62 -7.61 -2.94
CA ARG A 8 -2.37 -7.17 -3.58
C ARG A 8 -1.68 -6.02 -2.86
N VAL A 9 -2.41 -5.24 -2.06
CA VAL A 9 -1.89 -4.08 -1.34
C VAL A 9 -1.99 -4.30 0.16
N PHE A 10 -3.20 -4.40 0.72
CA PHE A 10 -3.39 -4.38 2.18
C PHE A 10 -2.89 -5.64 2.90
N ASN A 11 -3.13 -6.82 2.34
CA ASN A 11 -2.64 -8.08 2.91
C ASN A 11 -1.24 -8.47 2.40
N ALA A 12 -0.63 -7.64 1.56
CA ALA A 12 0.60 -7.99 0.89
C ALA A 12 1.83 -7.65 1.77
N PRO A 13 2.66 -8.63 2.16
CA PRO A 13 3.79 -8.41 3.07
C PRO A 13 4.90 -7.55 2.46
N ASP A 14 4.90 -7.39 1.14
CA ASP A 14 5.88 -6.63 0.38
C ASP A 14 5.51 -5.16 0.20
N VAL A 15 4.32 -4.73 0.61
CA VAL A 15 3.82 -3.37 0.45
C VAL A 15 3.62 -2.71 1.81
N CYS A 16 4.08 -1.47 1.96
CA CYS A 16 3.82 -0.69 3.16
C CYS A 16 2.37 -0.17 3.15
N LEU A 17 1.62 -0.42 4.21
CA LEU A 17 0.22 0.01 4.36
C LEU A 17 0.06 1.53 4.35
N ASN A 18 1.10 2.30 4.72
CA ASN A 18 0.96 3.76 4.86
C ASN A 18 1.29 4.55 3.60
N CYS A 19 2.22 4.05 2.77
CA CYS A 19 2.68 4.77 1.59
C CYS A 19 2.54 3.97 0.29
N HIS A 20 2.07 2.73 0.37
CA HIS A 20 1.88 1.79 -0.74
C HIS A 20 3.14 1.55 -1.59
N ARG A 21 4.32 1.85 -1.04
CA ARG A 21 5.60 1.50 -1.65
C ARG A 21 5.95 0.05 -1.37
N ARG A 22 6.68 -0.56 -2.30
CA ARG A 22 7.24 -1.89 -2.15
C ARG A 22 8.42 -1.86 -1.19
N ILE A 23 8.28 -2.45 -0.01
CA ILE A 23 9.31 -2.49 1.06
C ILE A 23 10.02 -3.84 1.17
N ARG A 24 9.49 -4.89 0.55
CA ARG A 24 10.17 -6.19 0.45
C ARG A 24 10.23 -6.69 -1.00
N VAL A 25 11.25 -7.47 -1.29
CA VAL A 25 11.48 -8.14 -2.59
C VAL A 25 11.66 -9.63 -2.35
N GLU A 26 11.19 -10.44 -3.28
CA GLU A 26 11.35 -11.89 -3.19
C GLU A 26 12.83 -12.25 -3.33
N ARG A 27 13.33 -13.19 -2.53
CA ARG A 27 14.72 -13.65 -2.59
C ARG A 27 14.88 -14.59 -3.78
N ASP A 28 15.87 -14.33 -4.63
CA ASP A 28 16.24 -15.22 -5.74
C ASP A 28 16.67 -16.63 -5.28
N ARG A 29 17.14 -16.77 -4.03
CA ARG A 29 17.51 -18.06 -3.40
C ARG A 29 17.12 -18.09 -1.93
N PRO A 30 15.90 -18.55 -1.57
CA PRO A 30 15.42 -18.55 -0.19
C PRO A 30 16.23 -19.50 0.72
N GLU A 31 16.88 -20.51 0.17
CA GLU A 31 17.62 -21.55 0.90
C GLU A 31 19.11 -21.24 1.21
N ARG A 32 19.68 -20.16 0.66
CA ARG A 32 21.01 -19.68 1.11
C ARG A 32 20.82 -18.69 2.26
N GLN A 33 20.67 -19.23 3.46
CA GLN A 33 20.61 -18.47 4.71
C GLN A 33 21.96 -17.77 4.96
N TYR A 34 22.07 -16.50 4.55
CA TYR A 34 23.05 -15.61 5.17
C TYR A 34 22.47 -15.17 6.52
N SER A 35 23.20 -15.43 7.60
CA SER A 35 22.74 -15.31 9.00
C SER A 35 22.56 -13.87 9.50
N THR A 36 22.22 -12.92 8.64
CA THR A 36 22.14 -11.50 9.03
C THR A 36 20.84 -10.87 8.57
N ASP A 37 20.13 -10.39 9.59
CA ASP A 37 18.96 -9.51 9.57
C ASP A 37 17.59 -10.21 9.48
N ALA A 38 17.25 -10.76 10.66
CA ALA A 38 15.93 -10.91 11.30
C ALA A 38 14.88 -11.89 10.71
N SER A 39 14.32 -12.66 11.66
CA SER A 39 13.12 -13.51 11.72
C SER A 39 12.80 -14.55 10.63
N THR A 40 12.53 -15.78 11.09
CA THR A 40 12.42 -17.01 10.30
C THR A 40 11.13 -17.18 9.49
N SER A 41 10.14 -16.29 9.62
CA SER A 41 9.01 -16.19 8.67
C SER A 41 9.33 -15.35 7.44
N GLU A 42 10.46 -14.63 7.45
CA GLU A 42 10.99 -13.76 6.38
C GLU A 42 11.95 -14.50 5.43
N SER A 43 11.90 -15.84 5.37
CA SER A 43 12.80 -16.66 4.55
C SER A 43 12.64 -16.40 3.04
N LYS A 44 11.42 -16.07 2.59
CA LYS A 44 11.11 -15.74 1.19
C LYS A 44 11.44 -14.29 0.82
N TRP A 45 11.43 -13.37 1.77
CA TRP A 45 11.44 -11.94 1.51
C TRP A 45 12.73 -11.30 2.02
N ALA A 46 13.35 -10.45 1.21
CA ALA A 46 14.41 -9.55 1.64
C ALA A 46 13.88 -8.12 1.66
N ARG A 47 14.48 -7.27 2.49
CA ARG A 47 14.15 -5.84 2.47
C ARG A 47 14.48 -5.23 1.12
N ASN A 48 13.63 -4.33 0.65
CA ASN A 48 13.91 -3.51 -0.52
C ASN A 48 14.81 -2.35 -0.11
N ARG A 49 16.11 -2.43 -0.42
CA ARG A 49 17.10 -1.42 -0.01
C ARG A 49 16.86 -0.01 -0.58
N LYS A 50 16.01 0.13 -1.61
CA LYS A 50 15.68 1.43 -2.22
C LYS A 50 14.62 2.22 -1.45
N THR A 51 13.83 1.54 -0.63
CA THR A 51 12.65 2.11 0.05
C THR A 51 12.65 1.80 1.55
N THR A 52 13.72 1.14 2.02
CA THR A 52 13.90 0.79 3.43
C THR A 52 15.32 1.06 3.90
N THR A 53 15.40 1.59 5.10
CA THR A 53 16.67 1.86 5.81
C THR A 53 16.75 0.98 7.04
N VAL A 54 17.94 0.43 7.30
CA VAL A 54 18.23 -0.23 8.58
C VAL A 54 18.71 0.86 9.51
N ALA A 55 17.95 1.14 10.55
CA ALA A 55 18.23 2.21 11.49
C ALA A 55 17.89 1.76 12.91
N TYR A 56 18.48 2.47 13.86
CA TYR A 56 18.19 2.26 15.26
C TYR A 56 16.97 3.10 15.67
N GLY A 57 15.90 2.44 16.09
CA GLY A 57 14.72 3.10 16.65
C GLY A 57 14.89 3.42 18.13
N PRO A 58 14.03 4.29 18.70
CA PRO A 58 13.95 4.47 20.14
C PRO A 58 13.53 3.14 20.79
N ALA A 59 14.39 2.57 21.62
CA ALA A 59 14.12 1.32 22.32
C ALA A 59 14.54 1.46 23.78
N ASP A 60 13.77 0.86 24.68
CA ASP A 60 14.06 0.82 26.12
C ASP A 60 15.35 0.03 26.45
N ALA A 61 15.85 -0.76 25.49
CA ALA A 61 17.10 -1.50 25.60
C ALA A 61 17.90 -1.52 24.29
N VAL A 62 19.23 -1.40 24.39
CA VAL A 62 20.19 -1.28 23.27
C VAL A 62 20.13 -2.47 22.29
N SER A 63 19.77 -3.68 22.77
CA SER A 63 19.69 -4.89 21.94
C SER A 63 18.47 -4.94 21.01
N ASN A 64 17.43 -4.13 21.28
CA ASN A 64 16.17 -4.12 20.52
C ASN A 64 16.06 -2.95 19.54
N ALA A 65 17.12 -2.14 19.41
CA ALA A 65 17.04 -0.91 18.69
C ALA A 65 17.14 -1.08 17.15
N LYS A 66 17.68 -2.19 16.60
CA LYS A 66 17.91 -2.31 15.15
C LYS A 66 16.67 -2.81 14.38
N GLY A 67 16.02 -1.92 13.64
CA GLY A 67 14.82 -2.18 12.85
C GLY A 67 14.98 -1.93 11.34
N ILE A 68 13.97 -2.34 10.55
CA ILE A 68 13.88 -2.04 9.11
C ILE A 68 12.72 -1.05 8.89
N TRP A 69 13.09 0.17 8.53
CA TRP A 69 12.18 1.31 8.44
C TRP A 69 11.88 1.64 7.00
N CYS A 70 10.60 1.82 6.67
CA CYS A 70 10.19 2.41 5.40
C CYS A 70 10.53 3.90 5.37
N ASP A 71 10.69 4.48 4.17
CA ASP A 71 10.85 5.93 3.99
C ASP A 71 9.72 6.77 4.60
N CYS A 72 8.53 6.19 4.80
CA CYS A 72 7.42 6.86 5.49
C CYS A 72 7.52 6.79 7.03
N GLY A 73 8.60 6.24 7.56
CA GLY A 73 8.92 6.24 9.00
C GLY A 73 8.35 5.07 9.80
N VAL A 74 7.69 4.09 9.16
CA VAL A 74 7.14 2.93 9.88
C VAL A 74 8.04 1.70 9.79
N GLU A 75 8.04 0.91 10.85
CA GLU A 75 8.73 -0.38 10.90
C GLU A 75 7.78 -1.49 10.43
N GLY A 76 8.04 -2.04 9.24
CA GLY A 76 7.27 -3.15 8.67
C GLY A 76 6.09 -2.76 7.75
N SER A 77 5.44 -3.78 7.18
CA SER A 77 4.40 -3.63 6.15
C SER A 77 3.03 -3.28 6.71
N TYR A 78 2.70 -3.78 7.90
CA TYR A 78 1.34 -3.79 8.44
C TYR A 78 1.10 -2.78 9.55
N VAL A 79 2.15 -2.07 9.99
CA VAL A 79 1.98 -0.92 10.90
C VAL A 79 1.16 0.12 10.16
N ARG A 80 0.09 0.61 10.78
CA ARG A 80 -0.77 1.67 10.26
C ARG A 80 -0.67 2.87 11.19
N ILE A 81 -0.37 4.05 10.64
CA ILE A 81 -0.20 5.28 11.43
C ILE A 81 -1.34 6.28 11.26
N TRP A 82 -2.24 6.03 10.31
CA TRP A 82 -3.45 6.81 10.12
C TRP A 82 -4.65 5.95 10.50
N ASP A 83 -5.56 6.56 11.23
CA ASP A 83 -6.77 5.93 11.70
C ASP A 83 -7.86 5.97 10.63
N ASP A 84 -8.54 4.83 10.45
CA ASP A 84 -9.80 4.77 9.69
C ASP A 84 -10.97 5.11 10.62
N GLU A 85 -10.75 5.19 11.94
CA GLU A 85 -11.79 5.58 12.90
C GLU A 85 -12.24 7.03 12.63
N PRO A 86 -13.55 7.27 12.65
CA PRO A 86 -14.07 8.62 12.53
C PRO A 86 -13.62 9.50 13.69
N LEU A 87 -13.38 10.79 13.40
CA LEU A 87 -13.12 11.76 14.45
C LEU A 87 -14.32 11.86 15.41
N PRO A 88 -14.10 11.98 16.73
CA PRO A 88 -15.19 12.13 17.70
C PRO A 88 -16.08 13.34 17.43
N GLU A 89 -15.52 14.38 16.81
CA GLU A 89 -16.24 15.60 16.43
C GLU A 89 -17.00 15.51 15.10
N ASP A 90 -16.64 14.59 14.20
CA ASP A 90 -17.32 14.38 12.92
C ASP A 90 -17.10 12.95 12.43
N GLU A 91 -18.16 12.14 12.52
CA GLU A 91 -18.16 10.73 12.13
C GLU A 91 -17.92 10.49 10.63
N ASN A 92 -17.91 11.55 9.82
CA ASN A 92 -17.60 11.50 8.38
C ASN A 92 -16.22 12.07 8.05
N GLN A 93 -15.40 12.45 9.05
CA GLN A 93 -14.03 12.88 8.86
C GLN A 93 -13.04 11.92 9.51
N THR A 94 -12.08 11.44 8.72
CA THR A 94 -10.90 10.69 9.21
C THR A 94 -9.71 11.64 9.26
N ALA A 95 -9.17 11.85 10.46
CA ALA A 95 -8.26 12.95 10.80
C ALA A 95 -6.90 12.91 10.08
N ASP A 96 -6.45 11.72 9.71
CA ASP A 96 -5.00 11.49 9.63
C ASP A 96 -4.39 11.57 8.23
N VAL A 97 -5.23 11.69 7.18
CA VAL A 97 -4.75 11.77 5.79
C VAL A 97 -5.37 12.97 5.08
N ASN A 98 -4.56 14.02 4.91
CA ASN A 98 -4.96 15.21 4.16
C ASN A 98 -5.00 14.95 2.64
N ALA A 99 -5.59 15.89 1.88
CA ALA A 99 -5.78 15.74 0.44
C ALA A 99 -4.48 15.49 -0.35
N GLU A 100 -3.36 16.11 0.05
CA GLU A 100 -2.08 15.93 -0.63
C GLU A 100 -1.46 14.56 -0.33
N GLN A 101 -1.53 14.12 0.93
CA GLN A 101 -1.12 12.76 1.31
C GLN A 101 -1.99 11.71 0.58
N PHE A 102 -3.29 11.94 0.49
CA PHE A 102 -4.20 11.04 -0.21
C PHE A 102 -3.91 10.97 -1.72
N ARG A 103 -3.63 12.10 -2.38
CA ARG A 103 -3.18 12.10 -3.79
C ARG A 103 -1.92 11.27 -4.00
N ARG A 104 -0.94 11.39 -3.09
CA ARG A 104 0.29 10.59 -3.14
C ARG A 104 0.00 9.11 -2.96
N LEU A 105 -0.94 8.77 -2.06
CA LEU A 105 -1.38 7.40 -1.84
C LEU A 105 -2.08 6.82 -3.07
N VAL A 106 -2.97 7.57 -3.72
CA VAL A 106 -3.60 7.20 -4.99
C VAL A 106 -2.54 6.88 -6.06
N GLN A 107 -1.56 7.77 -6.24
CA GLN A 107 -0.47 7.56 -7.20
C GLN A 107 0.38 6.33 -6.87
N ALA A 108 0.71 6.12 -5.60
CA ALA A 108 1.46 4.96 -5.15
C ALA A 108 0.67 3.66 -5.35
N THR A 109 -0.64 3.68 -5.08
CA THR A 109 -1.55 2.55 -5.30
C THR A 109 -1.60 2.13 -6.77
N ILE A 110 -1.75 3.10 -7.67
CA ILE A 110 -1.69 2.86 -9.12
C ILE A 110 -0.38 2.18 -9.49
N ARG A 111 0.76 2.76 -9.07
CA ARG A 111 2.09 2.25 -9.40
C ARG A 111 2.31 0.83 -8.89
N ILE A 112 1.90 0.52 -7.66
CA ILE A 112 2.13 -0.81 -7.08
C ILE A 112 1.19 -1.87 -7.68
N LEU A 113 -0.05 -1.50 -8.02
CA LEU A 113 -0.96 -2.42 -8.70
C LEU A 113 -0.44 -2.77 -10.10
N GLU A 114 0.07 -1.78 -10.83
CA GLU A 114 0.70 -2.00 -12.14
C GLU A 114 2.02 -2.79 -12.04
N ASP A 115 2.87 -2.51 -11.05
CA ASP A 115 4.09 -3.31 -10.76
C ASP A 115 3.74 -4.78 -10.48
N LYS A 116 2.58 -5.03 -9.87
CA LYS A 116 2.03 -6.37 -9.61
C LYS A 116 1.27 -6.97 -10.80
N GLY A 117 1.34 -6.34 -11.97
CA GLY A 117 0.76 -6.83 -13.23
C GLY A 117 -0.75 -6.60 -13.37
N ILE A 118 -1.36 -5.78 -12.50
CA ILE A 118 -2.78 -5.44 -12.63
C ILE A 118 -2.92 -4.31 -13.64
N THR A 119 -3.64 -4.55 -14.73
CA THR A 119 -3.99 -3.52 -15.70
C THR A 119 -5.21 -2.74 -15.19
N LEU A 120 -5.08 -1.43 -15.09
CA LEU A 120 -6.11 -0.54 -14.58
C LEU A 120 -6.15 0.77 -15.38
N ASP A 121 -7.35 1.35 -15.54
CA ASP A 121 -7.48 2.71 -16.08
C ASP A 121 -7.05 3.70 -15.00
N ARG A 122 -5.85 4.28 -15.15
CA ARG A 122 -5.25 5.21 -14.18
C ARG A 122 -6.14 6.43 -13.91
N GLN A 123 -6.78 6.95 -14.95
CA GLN A 123 -7.58 8.16 -14.85
C GLN A 123 -8.88 7.87 -14.09
N ALA A 124 -9.56 6.78 -14.45
CA ALA A 124 -10.75 6.33 -13.75
C ALA A 124 -10.45 5.98 -12.29
N PHE A 125 -9.32 5.32 -12.02
CA PHE A 125 -8.90 5.06 -10.64
C PHE A 125 -8.79 6.35 -9.85
N ALA A 126 -8.00 7.30 -10.35
CA ALA A 126 -7.70 8.55 -9.66
C ALA A 126 -8.97 9.40 -9.48
N SER A 127 -9.80 9.54 -10.51
CA SER A 127 -11.00 10.36 -10.45
C SER A 127 -12.00 9.81 -9.43
N HIS A 128 -12.27 8.51 -9.45
CA HIS A 128 -13.25 7.91 -8.54
C HIS A 128 -12.73 7.83 -7.09
N ALA A 129 -11.44 7.56 -6.88
CA ALA A 129 -10.88 7.56 -5.53
C ALA A 129 -10.87 8.98 -4.91
N LEU A 130 -10.50 10.00 -5.69
CA LEU A 130 -10.51 11.38 -5.21
C LEU A 130 -11.93 11.89 -4.96
N GLN A 131 -12.90 11.50 -5.80
CA GLN A 131 -14.30 11.86 -5.61
C GLN A 131 -14.86 11.21 -4.35
N ALA A 132 -14.66 9.90 -4.16
CA ALA A 132 -15.10 9.20 -2.95
C ALA A 132 -14.53 9.85 -1.67
N ARG A 133 -13.24 10.23 -1.70
CA ARG A 133 -12.63 10.94 -0.58
C ARG A 133 -13.22 12.32 -0.33
N HIS A 134 -13.59 13.03 -1.40
CA HIS A 134 -14.29 14.31 -1.29
C HIS A 134 -15.71 14.15 -0.72
N ASP A 135 -16.36 13.02 -1.00
CA ASP A 135 -17.72 12.72 -0.56
C ASP A 135 -17.80 12.20 0.88
N GLY A 136 -16.66 12.01 1.55
CA GLY A 136 -16.56 11.65 2.97
C GLY A 136 -16.05 10.24 3.25
N ASP A 137 -15.80 9.42 2.22
CA ASP A 137 -15.37 8.04 2.41
C ASP A 137 -13.98 7.96 3.10
N CYS A 138 -13.78 6.91 3.91
CA CYS A 138 -12.46 6.64 4.48
C CYS A 138 -11.45 6.30 3.38
N VAL A 139 -10.16 6.32 3.71
CA VAL A 139 -9.08 6.09 2.73
C VAL A 139 -9.23 4.73 2.05
N THR A 140 -9.54 3.70 2.83
CA THR A 140 -9.70 2.33 2.36
C THR A 140 -10.86 2.19 1.37
N GLU A 141 -12.00 2.79 1.69
CA GLU A 141 -13.21 2.77 0.86
C GLU A 141 -12.99 3.56 -0.43
N SER A 142 -12.38 4.75 -0.32
CA SER A 142 -12.04 5.59 -1.46
C SER A 142 -11.16 4.87 -2.47
N LEU A 143 -10.09 4.21 -2.01
CA LEU A 143 -9.22 3.42 -2.89
C LEU A 143 -9.91 2.18 -3.46
N SER A 144 -10.78 1.56 -2.68
CA SER A 144 -11.61 0.45 -3.13
C SER A 144 -12.55 0.87 -4.27
N ALA A 145 -13.23 2.01 -4.14
CA ALA A 145 -14.10 2.57 -5.18
C ALA A 145 -13.31 2.86 -6.47
N GLY A 146 -12.15 3.51 -6.36
CA GLY A 146 -11.25 3.75 -7.49
C GLY A 146 -10.85 2.46 -8.21
N THR A 147 -10.54 1.40 -7.45
CA THR A 147 -10.16 0.08 -8.00
C THR A 147 -11.31 -0.53 -8.83
N SER A 148 -12.53 -0.52 -8.29
CA SER A 148 -13.72 -1.07 -8.97
C SER A 148 -13.94 -0.40 -10.33
N HIS A 149 -13.95 0.93 -10.36
CA HIS A 149 -14.23 1.69 -11.58
C HIS A 149 -13.13 1.52 -12.63
N ALA A 150 -11.87 1.50 -12.21
CA ALA A 150 -10.74 1.34 -13.12
C ALA A 150 -10.74 0.00 -13.86
N ILE A 151 -11.11 -1.09 -13.18
CA ILE A 151 -11.16 -2.43 -13.77
C ILE A 151 -12.36 -2.61 -14.70
N VAL A 152 -13.51 -2.06 -14.32
CA VAL A 152 -14.71 -2.05 -15.18
C VAL A 152 -14.41 -1.33 -16.50
N ARG A 153 -13.79 -0.14 -16.43
CA ARG A 153 -13.36 0.63 -17.62
C ARG A 153 -12.45 -0.16 -18.55
N VAL A 154 -11.44 -0.84 -18.01
CA VAL A 154 -10.53 -1.70 -18.81
C VAL A 154 -11.29 -2.86 -19.46
N SER A 155 -12.23 -3.46 -18.73
CA SER A 155 -13.04 -4.58 -19.22
C SER A 155 -13.98 -4.15 -20.36
N GLU A 156 -14.63 -3.00 -20.22
CA GLU A 156 -15.49 -2.40 -21.26
C GLU A 156 -14.69 -2.03 -22.51
N ALA A 157 -13.52 -1.40 -22.34
CA ALA A 157 -12.63 -1.06 -23.45
C ALA A 157 -12.16 -2.32 -24.20
N SER A 158 -11.88 -3.41 -23.47
CA SER A 158 -11.49 -4.68 -24.07
C SER A 158 -12.62 -5.32 -24.87
N ARG A 159 -13.86 -5.32 -24.35
CA ARG A 159 -15.04 -5.85 -25.08
C ARG A 159 -15.30 -5.06 -26.36
N ARG A 160 -15.22 -3.73 -26.32
CA ARG A 160 -15.43 -2.87 -27.50
C ARG A 160 -14.45 -3.15 -28.64
N ARG A 161 -13.21 -3.56 -28.33
CA ARG A 161 -12.21 -3.94 -29.35
C ARG A 161 -12.49 -5.29 -30.00
N VAL A 162 -13.20 -6.19 -29.32
CA VAL A 162 -13.54 -7.52 -29.87
C VAL A 162 -14.73 -7.44 -30.81
N THR A 163 -15.62 -6.47 -30.59
CA THR A 163 -16.84 -6.26 -31.37
C THR A 163 -16.68 -5.31 -32.57
N ALA A 164 -15.50 -4.72 -32.75
CA ALA A 164 -15.15 -3.79 -33.82
C ALA A 164 -14.24 -4.48 -34.85
#